data_AF-A0A353J834-F1
#
_entry.id   AF-A0A353J834-F1
#
_cell.length_a   1.000
_cell.length_b   1.000
_cell.length_c   1.000
_cell.angle_alpha   90.00
_cell.angle_beta   90.00
_cell.angle_gamma   90.00
#
_symmetry.space_group_name_H-M   'P 1'
#
loop_
_entity.id
_entity.type
_entity.pdbx_description
1 polymer ?
#
loop_
_entity_poly.entity_id
_entity_poly.type
_entity_poly.pdbx_seq_one_letter_code
_entity_poly.pdbx_strand_id
1 'polypeptide(L)'
;MNHWTQLSIEYASQRSYLDDLFQVYPTIPDGIRDIDSVLWKNVKKAFKKRNNAVLLENLLKMDLFPIKDSYVAYLKRDSASLKRNPATVDRLCGRVYEMGLDEIFSRSSEPKETNRQIGPLFKRWLNK
;
A
#
# COMPACT_ATOMS: atom_id res chain seq x y z
N MET A 1 18.99 31.72 -7.35
CA MET A 1 18.17 30.65 -7.96
C MET A 1 18.74 30.34 -9.34
N ASN A 2 18.82 29.08 -9.77
CA ASN A 2 19.42 28.80 -11.08
C ASN A 2 18.43 29.14 -12.22
N HIS A 3 18.95 29.32 -13.44
CA HIS A 3 18.15 29.71 -14.60
C HIS A 3 16.97 28.76 -14.87
N TRP A 4 17.18 27.45 -14.75
CA TRP A 4 16.14 26.44 -14.96
C TRP A 4 15.04 26.46 -13.90
N THR A 5 15.39 26.73 -12.64
CA THR A 5 14.43 26.89 -11.55
C THR A 5 13.60 28.15 -11.74
N GLN A 6 14.21 29.25 -12.20
CA GLN A 6 13.50 30.49 -12.53
C GLN A 6 12.45 30.24 -13.63
N LEU A 7 12.85 29.60 -14.74
CA LEU A 7 11.94 29.25 -15.83
C LEU A 7 10.82 28.31 -15.36
N SER A 8 11.13 27.35 -14.49
CA SER A 8 10.13 26.42 -13.94
C SER A 8 9.07 27.14 -13.10
N ILE A 9 9.49 28.12 -12.29
CA ILE A 9 8.58 28.93 -11.46
C ILE A 9 7.72 29.83 -12.34
N GLU A 10 8.32 30.52 -13.31
CA GLU A 10 7.57 31.36 -14.27
C GLU A 10 6.54 30.53 -15.04
N TYR A 11 6.96 29.37 -15.56
CA TYR A 11 6.09 28.43 -16.25
C TYR A 11 4.94 27.92 -15.37
N ALA A 12 5.24 27.52 -14.13
CA ALA A 12 4.24 27.07 -13.16
C ALA A 12 3.24 28.18 -12.76
N SER A 13 3.68 29.44 -12.76
CA SER A 13 2.84 30.58 -12.37
C SER A 13 1.93 31.10 -13.47
N GLN A 14 2.20 30.79 -14.74
CA GLN A 14 1.54 31.42 -15.90
C GLN A 14 0.90 30.44 -16.90
N ARG A 15 1.15 29.14 -16.78
CA ARG A 15 0.70 28.12 -17.75
C ARG A 15 0.11 26.89 -17.07
N SER A 16 -0.41 25.98 -17.89
CA SER A 16 -0.94 24.65 -17.54
C SER A 16 0.16 23.66 -17.13
N TYR A 17 1.04 24.08 -16.22
CA TYR A 17 2.24 23.31 -15.84
C TYR A 17 1.94 21.89 -15.41
N LEU A 18 0.86 21.68 -14.63
CA LEU A 18 0.49 20.35 -14.16
C LEU A 18 -0.04 19.46 -15.30
N ASP A 19 -0.74 20.02 -16.27
CA ASP A 19 -1.25 19.28 -17.42
C ASP A 19 -0.10 18.85 -18.34
N ASP A 20 0.86 19.74 -18.58
CA ASP A 20 2.06 19.44 -19.37
C ASP A 20 2.96 18.43 -18.64
N LEU A 21 3.06 18.56 -17.30
CA LEU A 21 3.78 17.61 -16.46
C LEU A 21 3.15 16.21 -16.54
N PHE A 22 1.82 16.11 -16.62
CA PHE A 22 1.11 14.84 -16.77
C PHE A 22 1.40 14.16 -18.11
N GLN A 23 1.66 14.91 -19.19
CA GLN A 23 2.07 14.33 -20.48
C GLN A 23 3.44 13.63 -20.40
N VAL A 24 4.34 14.17 -19.55
CA VAL A 24 5.68 13.60 -19.31
C VAL A 24 5.60 12.46 -18.28
N TYR A 25 4.77 12.63 -17.25
CA TYR A 25 4.64 11.73 -16.11
C TYR A 25 3.17 11.32 -15.88
N PRO A 26 2.59 10.49 -16.76
CA PRO A 26 1.21 10.06 -16.61
C PRO A 26 1.06 9.15 -15.39
N THR A 27 0.09 9.44 -14.53
CA THR A 27 -0.32 8.52 -13.46
C THR A 27 -1.38 7.56 -14.02
N ILE A 28 -1.06 6.28 -14.08
CA ILE A 28 -2.05 5.26 -14.44
C ILE A 28 -2.81 4.91 -13.16
N PRO A 29 -4.15 5.03 -13.14
CA PRO A 29 -4.93 4.53 -12.02
C PRO A 29 -4.79 3.01 -12.00
N ASP A 30 -4.09 2.49 -11.01
CA ASP A 30 -4.05 1.07 -10.75
C ASP A 30 -5.44 0.62 -10.28
N GLY A 31 -5.94 -0.49 -10.81
CA GLY A 31 -7.17 -1.11 -10.34
C GLY A 31 -7.02 -1.66 -8.92
N ILE A 32 -8.17 -1.99 -8.31
CA ILE A 32 -8.24 -2.69 -7.02
C ILE A 32 -7.40 -3.98 -7.12
N ARG A 33 -6.60 -4.29 -6.10
CA ARG A 33 -5.85 -5.55 -6.01
C ARG A 33 -6.82 -6.71 -5.87
N ASP A 34 -6.61 -7.77 -6.64
CA ASP A 34 -7.34 -9.01 -6.43
C ASP A 34 -6.84 -9.70 -5.16
N ILE A 35 -7.79 -10.23 -4.36
CA ILE A 35 -7.49 -10.97 -3.14
C ILE A 35 -7.89 -12.42 -3.37
N ASP A 36 -6.93 -13.33 -3.18
CA ASP A 36 -7.19 -14.76 -3.28
C ASP A 36 -8.39 -15.18 -2.42
N SER A 37 -9.39 -15.78 -3.08
CA SER A 37 -10.67 -16.09 -2.44
C SER A 37 -10.53 -17.14 -1.33
N VAL A 38 -9.54 -18.04 -1.42
CA VAL A 38 -9.27 -19.07 -0.40
C VAL A 38 -8.64 -18.42 0.83
N LEU A 39 -7.65 -17.56 0.62
CA LEU A 39 -7.01 -16.76 1.67
C LEU A 39 -8.05 -15.90 2.39
N TRP A 40 -8.93 -15.22 1.65
CA TRP A 40 -9.99 -14.40 2.25
C TRP A 40 -10.99 -15.22 3.07
N LYS A 41 -11.36 -16.42 2.60
CA LYS A 41 -12.19 -17.35 3.40
C LYS A 41 -11.51 -17.72 4.72
N ASN A 42 -10.21 -17.96 4.71
CA ASN A 42 -9.44 -18.27 5.92
C ASN A 42 -9.39 -17.09 6.89
N VAL A 43 -9.19 -15.87 6.40
CA VAL A 43 -9.27 -14.64 7.20
C VAL A 43 -10.63 -14.51 7.87
N LYS A 44 -11.73 -14.63 7.10
CA LYS A 44 -13.10 -14.57 7.66
C LYS A 44 -13.33 -15.61 8.75
N LYS A 45 -12.84 -16.84 8.55
CA LYS A 45 -12.96 -17.92 9.53
C LYS A 45 -12.17 -17.62 10.80
N ALA A 46 -10.92 -17.17 10.67
CA ALA A 46 -10.06 -16.82 11.81
C ALA A 46 -10.59 -15.62 12.59
N PHE A 47 -11.11 -14.61 11.88
CA PHE A 47 -11.74 -13.43 12.47
C PHE A 47 -12.94 -13.80 13.33
N LYS A 48 -13.89 -14.58 12.78
CA LYS A 48 -15.08 -15.04 13.51
C LYS A 48 -14.74 -15.89 14.73
N LYS A 49 -13.70 -16.73 14.62
CA LYS A 49 -13.21 -17.57 15.74
C LYS A 49 -12.34 -16.83 16.75
N ARG A 50 -12.08 -15.53 16.55
CA ARG A 50 -11.16 -14.74 17.38
C ARG A 50 -9.78 -15.39 17.56
N ASN A 51 -9.28 -16.06 16.52
CA ASN A 51 -7.96 -16.71 16.56
C ASN A 51 -6.90 -15.75 16.02
N ASN A 52 -6.23 -15.04 16.94
CA ASN A 52 -5.27 -13.97 16.63
C ASN A 52 -4.10 -14.45 15.77
N ALA A 53 -3.48 -15.56 16.17
CA ALA A 53 -2.31 -16.11 15.47
C ALA A 53 -2.63 -16.46 14.01
N VAL A 54 -3.72 -17.21 13.79
CA VAL A 54 -4.13 -17.63 12.44
C VAL A 54 -4.63 -16.42 11.63
N LEU A 55 -5.30 -15.46 12.26
CA LEU A 55 -5.76 -14.25 11.58
C LEU A 55 -4.58 -13.44 11.03
N LEU A 56 -3.60 -13.13 11.89
CA LEU A 56 -2.40 -12.39 11.49
C LEU A 56 -1.57 -13.15 10.46
N GLU A 57 -1.41 -14.47 10.62
CA GLU A 57 -0.68 -15.29 9.65
C GLU A 57 -1.28 -15.21 8.24
N ASN A 58 -2.62 -15.23 8.12
CA ASN A 58 -3.28 -15.09 6.83
C ASN A 58 -3.20 -13.65 6.29
N LEU A 59 -3.35 -12.63 7.14
CA LEU A 59 -3.25 -11.23 6.71
C LEU A 59 -1.84 -10.87 6.25
N LEU A 60 -0.79 -11.41 6.87
CA LEU A 60 0.59 -11.17 6.48
C LEU A 60 0.95 -11.77 5.11
N LYS A 61 0.19 -12.77 4.64
CA LYS A 61 0.33 -13.36 3.30
C LYS A 61 -0.24 -12.47 2.19
N MET A 62 -1.06 -11.47 2.53
CA MET A 62 -1.60 -10.53 1.54
C MET A 62 -0.51 -9.60 1.02
N ASP A 63 -0.70 -9.10 -0.20
CA ASP A 63 0.19 -8.10 -0.81
C ASP A 63 0.22 -6.81 0.01
N LEU A 64 -0.97 -6.34 0.42
CA LEU A 64 -1.14 -5.19 1.29
C LEU A 64 -1.76 -5.59 2.62
N PHE A 65 -1.05 -5.26 3.70
CA PHE A 65 -1.55 -5.46 5.05
C PHE A 65 -2.55 -4.33 5.39
N PRO A 66 -3.70 -4.62 6.02
CA PRO A 66 -4.80 -3.66 6.17
C PRO A 66 -4.49 -2.48 7.11
N ILE A 67 -3.41 -2.55 7.89
CA ILE A 67 -3.04 -1.55 8.89
C ILE A 67 -1.59 -1.09 8.67
N LYS A 68 -1.35 0.22 8.74
CA LYS A 68 0.01 0.76 8.80
C LYS A 68 0.58 0.56 10.20
N ASP A 69 1.61 -0.26 10.30
CA ASP A 69 2.35 -0.51 11.55
C ASP A 69 3.80 -0.90 11.23
N SER A 70 4.75 -0.34 11.97
CA SER A 70 6.19 -0.49 11.72
C SER A 70 6.67 -1.93 11.84
N TYR A 71 6.01 -2.76 12.65
CA TYR A 71 6.45 -4.14 12.90
C TYR A 71 5.98 -5.13 11.84
N VAL A 72 4.96 -4.79 11.05
CA VAL A 72 4.38 -5.68 10.02
C VAL A 72 5.45 -6.15 9.03
N ALA A 73 6.36 -5.27 8.62
CA ALA A 73 7.43 -5.62 7.69
C ALA A 73 8.38 -6.69 8.26
N TYR A 74 8.66 -6.64 9.57
CA TYR A 74 9.47 -7.65 10.25
C TYR A 74 8.70 -8.96 10.40
N LEU A 75 7.44 -8.91 10.87
CA LEU A 75 6.58 -10.08 11.05
C LEU A 75 6.34 -10.83 9.73
N LYS A 76 6.27 -10.11 8.61
CA LYS A 76 6.13 -10.71 7.27
C LYS A 76 7.38 -11.49 6.84
N ARG A 77 8.58 -11.09 7.29
CA ARG A 77 9.85 -11.75 6.96
C ARG A 77 10.12 -12.98 7.83
N ASP A 78 9.70 -12.97 9.09
CA ASP A 78 9.87 -14.08 10.02
C ASP A 78 8.52 -14.51 10.61
N SER A 79 7.92 -15.56 10.07
CA SER A 79 6.64 -16.08 10.56
C SER A 79 6.72 -16.69 11.97
N ALA A 80 7.89 -17.19 12.38
CA ALA A 80 8.09 -17.71 13.74
C ALA A 80 8.08 -16.59 14.79
N SER A 81 8.34 -15.34 14.38
CA SER A 81 8.28 -14.18 15.26
C SER A 81 6.88 -13.94 15.84
N LEU A 82 5.81 -14.38 15.18
CA LEU A 82 4.45 -14.30 15.71
C LEU A 82 4.32 -15.07 17.04
N LYS A 83 4.94 -16.26 17.12
CA LYS A 83 4.90 -17.09 18.34
C LYS A 83 5.76 -16.50 19.47
N ARG A 84 6.86 -15.83 19.11
CA ARG A 84 7.78 -15.22 20.09
C ARG A 84 7.26 -13.89 20.66
N ASN A 85 6.32 -13.24 19.98
CA ASN A 85 5.83 -11.90 20.33
C ASN A 85 4.30 -11.84 20.51
N PRO A 86 3.71 -12.60 21.47
CA PRO A 86 2.27 -12.70 21.64
C PRO A 86 1.58 -11.35 21.94
N ALA A 87 2.18 -10.50 22.77
CA ALA A 87 1.61 -9.19 23.08
C ALA A 87 1.51 -8.27 21.85
N THR A 88 2.47 -8.34 20.94
CA THR A 88 2.44 -7.58 19.67
C THR A 88 1.35 -8.12 18.75
N VAL A 89 1.19 -9.44 18.69
CA VAL A 89 0.11 -10.11 17.94
C VAL A 89 -1.25 -9.66 18.47
N ASP A 90 -1.45 -9.67 19.79
CA ASP A 90 -2.72 -9.27 20.41
C ASP A 90 -3.04 -7.78 20.17
N ARG A 91 -2.05 -6.90 20.30
CA ARG A 91 -2.19 -5.47 20.00
C ARG A 91 -2.62 -5.23 18.55
N LEU A 92 -1.97 -5.91 17.60
CA LEU A 92 -2.30 -5.80 16.18
C LEU A 92 -3.71 -6.37 15.89
N CYS A 93 -4.02 -7.54 16.43
CA CYS A 93 -5.34 -8.14 16.28
C CYS A 93 -6.45 -7.29 16.89
N GLY A 94 -6.22 -6.61 18.01
CA GLY A 94 -7.17 -5.64 18.58
C GLY A 94 -7.59 -4.59 17.56
N ARG A 95 -6.61 -3.94 16.91
CA ARG A 95 -6.87 -2.95 15.85
C ARG A 95 -7.56 -3.55 14.63
N VAL A 96 -7.18 -4.77 14.23
CA VAL A 96 -7.84 -5.50 13.13
C VAL A 96 -9.31 -5.79 13.47
N TYR A 97 -9.61 -6.15 14.72
CA TYR A 97 -10.97 -6.43 15.13
C TYR A 97 -11.85 -5.18 15.20
N GLU A 98 -11.31 -4.05 15.66
CA GLU A 98 -12.00 -2.75 15.66
C GLU A 98 -12.39 -2.30 14.25
N MET A 99 -11.55 -2.63 13.26
CA MET A 99 -11.77 -2.27 11.85
C MET A 99 -12.96 -3.01 11.21
N GLY A 100 -13.17 -4.29 11.57
CA GLY A 100 -14.20 -5.12 10.95
C GLY A 100 -13.79 -5.71 9.58
N LEU A 101 -14.53 -6.74 9.14
CA LEU A 101 -14.16 -7.52 7.94
C LEU A 101 -14.23 -6.73 6.64
N ASP A 102 -15.21 -5.84 6.49
CA ASP A 102 -15.42 -5.09 5.25
C ASP A 102 -14.30 -4.07 5.03
N GLU A 103 -13.92 -3.34 6.08
CA GLU A 103 -12.82 -2.38 6.00
C GLU A 103 -11.47 -3.09 5.85
N ILE A 104 -11.26 -4.26 6.49
CA ILE A 104 -10.06 -5.08 6.22
C ILE A 104 -9.96 -5.43 4.73
N PHE A 105 -11.06 -5.87 4.11
CA PHE A 105 -11.08 -6.21 2.70
C PHE A 105 -10.75 -4.98 1.84
N SER A 106 -11.42 -3.85 2.12
CA SER A 106 -11.21 -2.60 1.39
C SER A 106 -9.75 -2.16 1.45
N ARG A 107 -9.16 -2.15 2.66
CA ARG A 107 -7.75 -1.78 2.88
C ARG A 107 -6.77 -2.72 2.20
N SER A 108 -7.00 -4.02 2.29
CA SER A 108 -6.11 -5.01 1.66
C SER A 108 -6.22 -5.06 0.13
N SER A 109 -7.33 -4.57 -0.42
CA SER A 109 -7.58 -4.53 -1.86
C SER A 109 -7.28 -3.17 -2.50
N GLU A 110 -6.85 -2.17 -1.71
CA GLU A 110 -6.43 -0.86 -2.25
C GLU A 110 -5.47 -1.05 -3.44
N PRO A 111 -5.46 -0.15 -4.43
CA PRO A 111 -4.52 -0.23 -5.54
C PRO A 111 -3.07 -0.08 -5.08
N LYS A 112 -2.12 -0.43 -5.96
CA LYS A 112 -0.70 -0.15 -5.69
C LYS A 112 -0.50 1.36 -5.58
N GLU A 113 0.27 1.80 -4.58
CA GLU A 113 0.66 3.20 -4.51
C GLU A 113 1.46 3.52 -5.78
N THR A 114 1.11 4.63 -6.44
CA THR A 114 1.81 5.07 -7.64
C THR A 114 3.30 5.20 -7.35
N ASN A 115 4.13 4.57 -8.18
CA ASN A 115 5.58 4.64 -8.01
C ASN A 115 6.04 6.10 -8.10
N ARG A 116 6.61 6.62 -7.01
CA ARG A 116 7.07 8.02 -6.91
C ARG A 116 8.43 8.24 -7.59
N GLN A 117 9.14 7.17 -7.97
CA GLN A 117 10.39 7.26 -8.71
C GLN A 117 10.12 7.31 -10.23
N ILE A 118 9.82 8.52 -10.72
CA ILE A 118 9.38 8.75 -12.11
C ILE A 118 10.48 9.23 -13.06
N GLY A 119 11.72 9.40 -12.58
CA GLY A 119 12.85 9.91 -13.37
C GLY A 119 13.08 9.26 -14.75
N PRO A 120 12.93 7.93 -14.92
CA PRO A 120 13.08 7.27 -16.21
C PRO A 120 12.05 7.70 -17.27
N LEU A 121 10.87 8.19 -16.88
CA LEU A 121 9.81 8.60 -17.81
C LEU A 121 10.23 9.81 -18.65
N PHE A 122 11.01 10.73 -18.07
CA PHE A 122 11.53 11.89 -18.81
C PHE A 122 12.39 11.49 -20.01
N LYS A 123 13.29 10.51 -19.83
CA LYS A 123 14.11 9.97 -20.94
C LYS A 123 13.26 9.31 -22.02
N ARG A 124 12.19 8.61 -21.63
CA ARG A 124 11.27 8.00 -22.59
C ARG A 124 10.46 9.04 -23.36
N TRP A 125 10.06 10.13 -22.71
CA TRP A 125 9.38 11.25 -23.35
C TRP A 125 10.28 11.97 -24.35
N LEU A 126 11.56 12.20 -24.03
CA LEU A 126 12.53 12.79 -24.98
C LEU A 126 12.77 11.95 -26.24
N ASN A 127 12.57 10.64 -26.15
CA ASN A 127 12.81 9.70 -27.25
C ASN A 127 11.51 9.33 -28.03
N LYS A 128 10.37 9.93 -27.70
CA LYS A 128 9.12 9.82 -28.47
C LYS A 128 9.11 10.83 -29.60
#